data_AF-A0A7S2ZNK0-F1
#
_entry.id   AF-A0A7S2ZNK0-F1
#
_cell.length_a   1.000
_cell.length_b   1.000
_cell.length_c   1.000
_cell.angle_alpha   90.00
_cell.angle_beta   90.00
_cell.angle_gamma   90.00
#
_symmetry.space_group_name_H-M   'P 1'
#
loop_
_entity.id
_entity.type
_entity.pdbx_description
1 polymer ?
#
loop_
_entity_poly.entity_id
_entity_poly.type
_entity_poly.pdbx_seq_one_letter_code
_entity_poly.pdbx_strand_id
1 'polypeptide(L)'
;MKALILVGGYGTRLRPLTLSKPKPLVEFCNKAMIMHQIEALVAVGVTEVVLAVNYQPHVMENFLAEEGAKLGVKITTSKEDEPMDTAGPIKLAEKHLNDGEPFFVLNSDVCADYPFKGMLEAHASRGAEATILITKVDDPSKFGVVLYNEEMMIDR
;
A
#
# COMPACT_ATOMS: atom_id res chain seq x y z
N MET A 1 14.18 -2.02 -4.69
CA MET A 1 13.14 -2.44 -3.73
C MET A 1 11.77 -2.17 -4.32
N LYS A 2 10.77 -2.99 -4.00
CA LYS A 2 9.42 -2.91 -4.56
C LYS A 2 8.37 -2.62 -3.48
N ALA A 3 7.20 -2.16 -3.91
CA ALA A 3 6.04 -2.03 -3.04
C ALA A 3 4.77 -2.48 -3.76
N LEU A 4 3.81 -2.99 -2.97
CA LEU A 4 2.45 -3.31 -3.37
C LEU A 4 1.49 -2.38 -2.62
N ILE A 5 0.63 -1.69 -3.35
CA ILE A 5 -0.46 -0.91 -2.76
C ILE A 5 -1.78 -1.58 -3.14
N LEU A 6 -2.55 -1.98 -2.12
CA LEU A 6 -3.87 -2.58 -2.26
C LEU A 6 -4.90 -1.49 -2.52
N VAL A 7 -5.41 -1.47 -3.74
CA VAL A 7 -6.43 -0.53 -4.21
C VAL A 7 -7.78 -1.25 -4.30
N GLY A 8 -8.38 -1.44 -3.12
CA GLY A 8 -9.67 -2.11 -2.96
C GLY A 8 -10.82 -1.15 -2.63
N GLY A 9 -12.04 -1.61 -2.91
CA GLY A 9 -13.27 -1.01 -2.42
C GLY A 9 -13.84 0.15 -3.24
N TYR A 10 -15.17 0.20 -3.33
CA TYR A 10 -15.91 1.23 -4.10
C TYR A 10 -15.93 2.63 -3.47
N GLY A 11 -15.26 2.82 -2.32
CA GLY A 11 -15.19 4.12 -1.64
C GLY A 11 -16.56 4.74 -1.30
N THR A 12 -17.59 3.93 -1.06
CA THR A 12 -19.00 4.39 -0.94
C THR A 12 -19.22 5.41 0.16
N ARG A 13 -18.46 5.33 1.25
CA ARG A 13 -18.50 6.27 2.39
C ARG A 13 -18.01 7.67 2.04
N LEU A 14 -17.24 7.84 0.96
CA LEU A 14 -16.72 9.13 0.49
C LEU A 14 -17.54 9.71 -0.66
N ARG A 15 -18.72 9.16 -0.96
CA ARG A 15 -19.63 9.77 -1.94
C ARG A 15 -20.08 11.15 -1.45
N PRO A 16 -20.21 12.15 -2.34
CA PRO A 16 -20.21 12.01 -3.81
C PRO A 16 -18.83 12.03 -4.48
N LEU A 17 -17.72 12.25 -3.75
CA LEU A 17 -16.38 12.41 -4.35
C LEU A 17 -15.96 11.18 -5.17
N THR A 18 -16.32 10.00 -4.69
CA THR A 18 -16.01 8.71 -5.33
C THR A 18 -16.98 8.31 -6.45
N LEU A 19 -17.93 9.18 -6.82
CA LEU A 19 -18.77 8.98 -8.00
C LEU A 19 -18.04 9.35 -9.30
N SER A 20 -17.14 10.33 -9.25
CA SER A 20 -16.44 10.87 -10.42
C SER A 20 -14.98 10.44 -10.53
N LYS A 21 -14.34 10.05 -9.42
CA LYS A 21 -12.94 9.59 -9.40
C LYS A 21 -12.74 8.43 -8.41
N PRO A 22 -11.80 7.50 -8.67
CA PRO A 22 -11.44 6.44 -7.73
C PRO A 22 -10.98 7.00 -6.38
N LYS A 23 -11.25 6.28 -5.29
CA LYS A 23 -10.88 6.69 -3.91
C LYS A 23 -9.40 7.10 -3.77
N PRO A 24 -8.40 6.38 -4.32
CA PRO A 24 -7.00 6.77 -4.16
C PRO A 24 -6.63 8.10 -4.84
N LEU A 25 -7.44 8.56 -5.80
CA LEU A 25 -7.29 9.85 -6.48
C LEU A 25 -8.10 10.97 -5.83
N VAL A 26 -8.86 10.69 -4.77
CA VAL A 26 -9.44 11.74 -3.94
C VAL A 26 -8.29 12.55 -3.34
N GLU A 27 -8.46 13.87 -3.32
CA GLU A 27 -7.43 14.77 -2.81
C GLU A 27 -7.52 14.87 -1.30
N PHE A 28 -6.36 14.77 -0.66
CA PHE A 28 -6.15 15.05 0.74
C PHE A 28 -4.97 16.01 0.85
N CYS A 29 -5.19 17.17 1.47
CA CYS A 29 -4.21 18.26 1.53
C CYS A 29 -3.67 18.67 0.14
N ASN A 30 -4.59 18.89 -0.82
CA ASN A 30 -4.30 19.33 -2.20
C ASN A 30 -3.44 18.36 -3.05
N LYS A 31 -3.39 17.09 -2.66
CA LYS A 31 -2.67 16.03 -3.36
C LYS A 31 -3.50 14.74 -3.35
N ALA A 32 -3.46 13.97 -4.45
CA ALA A 32 -4.11 12.65 -4.47
C ALA A 32 -3.61 11.79 -3.31
N MET A 33 -4.53 11.13 -2.59
CA MET A 33 -4.22 10.34 -1.38
C MET A 33 -3.07 9.35 -1.60
N ILE A 34 -3.08 8.64 -2.74
CA ILE A 34 -2.08 7.64 -3.08
C ILE A 34 -0.66 8.22 -3.27
N MET A 35 -0.55 9.49 -3.67
CA MET A 35 0.75 10.11 -3.93
C MET A 35 1.54 10.35 -2.65
N HIS A 36 0.88 10.58 -1.52
CA HIS A 36 1.57 10.66 -0.21
C HIS A 36 2.31 9.36 0.11
N GLN A 37 1.72 8.20 -0.23
CA GLN A 37 2.35 6.90 -0.02
C GLN A 37 3.48 6.66 -1.02
N ILE A 38 3.26 6.95 -2.30
CA ILE A 38 4.27 6.75 -3.36
C ILE A 38 5.51 7.59 -3.09
N GLU A 39 5.36 8.87 -2.76
CA GLU A 39 6.49 9.74 -2.44
C GLU A 39 7.27 9.26 -1.21
N ALA A 40 6.57 8.82 -0.16
CA ALA A 40 7.21 8.26 1.03
C ALA A 40 7.99 6.97 0.74
N LEU A 41 7.49 6.13 -0.17
CA LEU A 41 8.17 4.91 -0.64
C LEU A 41 9.41 5.25 -1.49
N VAL A 42 9.28 6.21 -2.41
CA VAL A 42 10.41 6.68 -3.24
C VAL A 42 11.53 7.25 -2.36
N ALA A 43 11.18 7.99 -1.30
CA ALA A 43 12.14 8.55 -0.36
C ALA A 43 13.02 7.49 0.35
N VAL A 44 12.58 6.23 0.42
CA VAL A 44 13.35 5.11 0.97
C VAL A 44 13.92 4.16 -0.09
N GLY A 45 13.93 4.57 -1.37
CA GLY A 45 14.57 3.83 -2.45
C GLY A 45 13.68 2.76 -3.12
N VAL A 46 12.36 2.86 -2.98
CA VAL A 46 11.44 2.05 -3.80
C VAL A 46 11.46 2.57 -5.24
N THR A 47 11.73 1.66 -6.18
CA THR A 47 11.86 1.97 -7.62
C THR A 47 10.70 1.45 -8.45
N GLU A 48 9.91 0.54 -7.90
CA GLU A 48 8.72 -0.02 -8.55
C GLU A 48 7.57 -0.19 -7.56
N VAL A 49 6.40 0.31 -7.94
CA VAL A 49 5.15 0.22 -7.18
C VAL A 49 4.14 -0.54 -8.03
N VAL A 50 3.60 -1.61 -7.47
CA VAL A 50 2.52 -2.41 -8.05
C VAL A 50 1.22 -2.00 -7.36
N LEU A 51 0.21 -1.62 -8.14
CA LEU A 51 -1.13 -1.33 -7.64
C LEU A 51 -2.04 -2.53 -7.90
N ALA A 52 -2.48 -3.18 -6.85
CA ALA A 52 -3.49 -4.22 -6.91
C ALA A 52 -4.88 -3.56 -7.04
N VAL A 53 -5.41 -3.47 -8.26
CA VAL A 53 -6.64 -2.74 -8.58
C VAL A 53 -7.79 -3.67 -8.94
N ASN A 54 -8.94 -3.48 -8.29
CA ASN A 54 -10.17 -4.25 -8.60
C ASN A 54 -11.16 -3.47 -9.49
N TYR A 55 -11.02 -2.15 -9.64
CA TYR A 55 -12.02 -1.30 -10.32
C TYR A 55 -11.40 -0.06 -11.02
N GLN A 56 -11.96 0.32 -12.18
CA GLN A 56 -11.64 1.53 -12.97
C GLN A 56 -10.14 1.85 -13.20
N PRO A 57 -9.39 0.97 -13.89
CA PRO A 57 -7.94 1.13 -14.06
C PRO A 57 -7.55 2.36 -14.91
N HIS A 58 -8.26 2.68 -16.00
CA HIS A 58 -7.75 3.60 -17.01
C HIS A 58 -7.49 5.05 -16.55
N VAL A 59 -8.35 5.61 -15.70
CA VAL A 59 -8.14 6.98 -15.18
C VAL A 59 -6.94 7.03 -14.24
N MET A 60 -6.75 5.98 -13.43
CA MET A 60 -5.61 5.85 -12.54
C MET A 60 -4.32 5.61 -13.32
N GLU A 61 -4.34 4.73 -14.33
CA GLU A 61 -3.16 4.36 -15.12
C GLU A 61 -2.49 5.58 -15.75
N ASN A 62 -3.27 6.45 -16.41
CA ASN A 62 -2.70 7.62 -17.08
C ASN A 62 -2.11 8.62 -16.07
N PHE A 63 -2.85 8.94 -15.01
CA PHE A 63 -2.39 9.86 -13.98
C PHE A 63 -1.11 9.35 -13.31
N LEU A 64 -1.09 8.07 -12.93
CA LEU A 64 0.04 7.47 -12.23
C LEU A 64 1.25 7.21 -13.13
N ALA A 65 1.05 6.95 -14.42
CA ALA A 65 2.16 6.86 -15.36
C ALA A 65 2.90 8.20 -15.47
N GLU A 66 2.16 9.31 -15.55
CA GLU A 66 2.74 10.65 -15.60
C GLU A 66 3.46 11.00 -14.29
N GLU A 67 2.80 10.80 -13.15
CA GLU A 67 3.38 11.09 -11.83
C GLU A 67 4.57 10.18 -11.50
N GLY A 68 4.48 8.90 -11.85
CA GLY A 68 5.57 7.94 -11.67
C GLY A 68 6.82 8.34 -12.45
N ALA A 69 6.65 8.81 -13.70
CA ALA A 69 7.76 9.31 -14.52
C ALA A 69 8.43 10.55 -13.89
N LYS A 70 7.65 11.48 -13.32
CA LYS A 70 8.17 12.66 -12.61
C LYS A 70 9.00 12.29 -11.37
N LEU A 71 8.60 11.23 -10.67
CA LEU A 71 9.27 10.75 -9.46
C LEU A 71 10.39 9.73 -9.74
N GLY A 72 10.58 9.31 -10.99
CA GLY A 72 11.56 8.28 -11.34
C GLY A 72 11.20 6.88 -10.81
N VAL A 73 9.91 6.60 -10.60
CA VAL A 73 9.40 5.32 -10.10
C VAL A 73 8.50 4.65 -11.14
N LYS A 74 8.68 3.34 -11.33
CA LYS A 74 7.82 2.56 -12.22
C LYS A 74 6.53 2.19 -11.49
N ILE A 75 5.38 2.65 -12.00
CA ILE A 75 4.08 2.28 -11.43
C ILE A 75 3.38 1.33 -12.40
N THR A 76 2.93 0.19 -11.90
CA THR A 76 2.19 -0.82 -12.68
C THR A 76 0.88 -1.19 -12.00
N THR A 77 -0.11 -1.59 -12.79
CA THR A 77 -1.38 -2.10 -12.28
C THR A 77 -1.40 -3.63 -12.42
N SER A 78 -1.76 -4.32 -11.33
CA SER A 78 -2.12 -5.74 -11.33
C SER A 78 -3.63 -5.81 -11.19
N LYS A 79 -4.30 -6.15 -12.30
CA LYS A 79 -5.76 -6.19 -12.36
C LYS A 79 -6.25 -7.58 -11.99
N GLU A 80 -7.24 -7.66 -11.11
CA GLU A 80 -8.00 -8.88 -10.89
C GLU A 80 -9.10 -9.02 -11.96
N ASP A 81 -9.18 -10.20 -12.58
CA ASP A 81 -10.30 -10.53 -13.48
C ASP A 81 -11.56 -10.92 -12.68
N GLU A 82 -11.40 -11.47 -11.46
CA GLU A 82 -12.48 -11.82 -10.53
C GLU A 82 -12.10 -11.42 -9.08
N PRO A 83 -13.05 -10.99 -8.22
CA PRO A 83 -12.74 -10.59 -6.85
C PRO A 83 -12.24 -11.77 -6.01
N MET A 84 -10.99 -11.73 -5.56
CA MET A 84 -10.35 -12.84 -4.80
C MET A 84 -10.07 -12.52 -3.32
N ASP A 85 -10.92 -11.68 -2.71
CA ASP A 85 -10.75 -11.18 -1.33
C ASP A 85 -9.37 -10.51 -1.14
N THR A 86 -8.88 -10.34 0.09
CA THR A 86 -7.72 -9.51 0.42
C THR A 86 -6.38 -10.16 0.05
N ALA A 87 -6.31 -11.50 0.07
CA ALA A 87 -5.08 -12.23 -0.24
C ALA A 87 -4.87 -12.49 -1.75
N GLY A 88 -5.96 -12.50 -2.53
CA GLY A 88 -5.93 -12.68 -3.98
C GLY A 88 -5.02 -11.71 -4.73
N PRO A 89 -5.13 -10.39 -4.48
CA PRO A 89 -4.33 -9.42 -5.22
C PRO A 89 -2.84 -9.54 -4.91
N ILE A 90 -2.50 -9.95 -3.69
CA ILE A 90 -1.12 -10.21 -3.28
C ILE A 90 -0.56 -11.41 -4.06
N LYS A 91 -1.33 -12.51 -4.16
CA LYS A 91 -0.90 -13.69 -4.92
C LYS A 91 -0.76 -13.40 -6.42
N LEU A 92 -1.66 -12.61 -7.00
CA LEU A 92 -1.53 -12.17 -8.40
C LEU A 92 -0.32 -11.27 -8.63
N ALA A 93 0.04 -10.44 -7.65
CA ALA A 93 1.20 -9.56 -7.72
C ALA A 93 2.53 -10.31 -7.53
N GLU A 94 2.52 -11.59 -7.12
CA GLU A 94 3.73 -12.41 -6.91
C GLU A 94 4.69 -12.37 -8.11
N LYS A 95 4.17 -12.45 -9.34
CA LYS A 95 4.97 -12.37 -10.58
C LYS A 95 5.76 -11.06 -10.74
N HIS A 96 5.34 -10.01 -10.04
CA HIS A 96 6.00 -8.70 -10.04
C HIS A 96 6.93 -8.52 -8.83
N LEU A 97 6.68 -9.23 -7.72
CA LEU A 97 7.31 -9.00 -6.43
C LEU A 97 8.35 -10.06 -6.06
N ASN A 98 8.30 -11.25 -6.65
CA ASN A 98 9.15 -12.38 -6.25
C ASN A 98 10.55 -12.32 -6.89
N ASP A 99 11.39 -11.40 -6.41
CA ASP A 99 12.80 -11.27 -6.80
C ASP A 99 13.79 -11.60 -5.66
N GLY A 100 13.29 -12.12 -4.53
CA GLY A 100 14.10 -12.49 -3.37
C GLY A 100 14.40 -11.35 -2.41
N GLU A 101 13.98 -10.11 -2.73
CA GLU A 101 14.14 -8.94 -1.88
C GLU A 101 12.86 -8.67 -1.06
N PRO A 102 12.98 -8.04 0.12
CA PRO A 102 11.81 -7.58 0.85
C PRO A 102 11.07 -6.49 0.07
N PHE A 103 9.74 -6.45 0.24
CA PHE A 103 8.86 -5.45 -0.37
C PHE A 103 7.86 -4.91 0.64
N PHE A 104 7.37 -3.70 0.40
CA PHE A 104 6.32 -3.11 1.24
C PHE A 104 4.93 -3.51 0.77
N VAL A 105 3.99 -3.62 1.71
CA VAL A 105 2.56 -3.77 1.41
C VAL A 105 1.78 -2.69 2.16
N LEU A 106 0.93 -1.96 1.45
CA LEU A 106 0.13 -0.86 2.00
C LEU A 106 -1.33 -0.95 1.55
N ASN A 107 -2.25 -0.47 2.38
CA ASN A 107 -3.62 -0.15 1.95
C ASN A 107 -3.67 1.26 1.38
N SER A 108 -4.31 1.45 0.23
CA SER A 108 -4.37 2.74 -0.49
C SER A 108 -5.10 3.88 0.24
N ASP A 109 -5.80 3.58 1.33
CA ASP A 109 -6.59 4.55 2.09
C ASP A 109 -6.03 4.88 3.48
N VAL A 110 -4.81 4.43 3.77
CA VAL A 110 -4.09 4.78 4.99
C VAL A 110 -3.13 5.93 4.69
N CYS A 111 -3.34 7.07 5.35
CA CYS A 111 -2.40 8.18 5.36
C CYS A 111 -1.75 8.24 6.74
N ALA A 112 -0.42 8.17 6.78
CA ALA A 112 0.37 8.18 8.00
C ALA A 112 1.80 8.68 7.70
N ASP A 113 2.50 9.09 8.75
CA ASP A 113 3.95 9.27 8.69
C ASP A 113 4.62 7.91 8.79
N TYR A 114 5.03 7.37 7.65
CA TYR A 114 5.56 6.01 7.56
C TYR A 114 7.05 5.95 7.95
N PRO A 115 7.44 5.19 8.99
CA PRO A 115 8.84 5.02 9.37
C PRO A 115 9.52 3.92 8.54
N PHE A 116 9.35 3.93 7.21
CA PHE A 116 9.76 2.83 6.33
C PHE A 116 11.23 2.42 6.48
N LYS A 117 12.14 3.40 6.64
CA LYS A 117 13.55 3.12 6.87
C LYS A 117 13.76 2.27 8.14
N GLY A 118 13.15 2.68 9.25
CA GLY A 118 13.23 1.94 10.51
C GLY A 118 12.55 0.57 10.43
N MET A 119 11.46 0.46 9.66
CA MET A 119 10.83 -0.84 9.39
C MET A 119 11.74 -1.80 8.65
N LEU A 120 12.50 -1.34 7.64
CA LEU A 120 13.46 -2.17 6.91
C LEU A 120 14.61 -2.62 7.80
N GLU A 121 15.16 -1.71 8.60
CA GLU A 121 16.22 -2.03 9.56
C GLU A 121 15.75 -3.08 10.58
N ALA A 122 14.54 -2.90 11.13
CA ALA A 122 13.93 -3.86 12.05
C ALA A 122 13.69 -5.22 11.37
N HIS A 123 13.16 -5.24 10.14
CA HIS A 123 12.91 -6.45 9.39
C HIS A 123 14.20 -7.25 9.14
N ALA A 124 15.24 -6.57 8.63
CA ALA A 124 16.53 -7.18 8.34
C ALA A 124 17.23 -7.69 9.60
N SER A 125 17.17 -6.95 10.71
CA SER A 125 17.85 -7.35 11.96
C SER A 125 17.23 -8.56 12.66
N ARG A 126 15.92 -8.78 12.49
CA ARG A 126 15.18 -9.85 13.18
C ARG A 126 15.04 -11.12 12.35
N GLY A 127 15.22 -11.05 11.02
CA GLY A 127 15.03 -12.19 10.13
C GLY A 127 13.61 -12.77 10.17
N ALA A 128 12.62 -11.95 10.50
CA ALA A 128 11.22 -12.36 10.61
C ALA A 128 10.57 -12.55 9.22
N GLU A 129 9.57 -13.43 9.11
CA GLU A 129 8.81 -13.64 7.88
C GLU A 129 8.10 -12.35 7.40
N ALA A 130 7.68 -11.50 8.34
CA ALA A 130 7.02 -10.23 8.06
C ALA A 130 7.27 -9.21 9.19
N THR A 131 7.07 -7.93 8.88
CA THR A 131 7.11 -6.84 9.86
C THR A 131 5.89 -5.95 9.64
N ILE A 132 5.13 -5.67 10.70
CA ILE A 132 3.88 -4.94 10.64
C ILE A 132 4.02 -3.64 11.42
N LEU A 133 3.61 -2.52 10.80
CA LEU A 133 3.47 -1.24 11.49
C LEU A 133 2.16 -1.23 12.29
N ILE A 134 2.26 -0.97 13.59
CA ILE A 134 1.11 -0.86 14.49
C ILE A 134 1.03 0.53 15.12
N THR A 135 -0.17 0.93 15.51
CA THR A 135 -0.41 2.16 16.27
C THR A 135 -1.41 1.91 17.38
N LYS A 136 -1.28 2.65 18.48
CA LYS A 136 -2.23 2.58 19.60
C LYS A 136 -3.43 3.47 19.28
N VAL A 137 -4.62 2.96 19.56
CA VAL A 137 -5.90 3.67 19.40
C VAL A 137 -6.73 3.48 20.66
N ASP A 138 -7.60 4.44 20.97
CA ASP A 138 -8.46 4.39 22.15
C ASP A 138 -9.51 3.27 22.07
N ASP A 139 -10.07 3.06 20.88
CA ASP A 139 -11.07 2.02 20.59
C ASP A 139 -10.56 1.07 19.48
N PRO A 140 -10.02 -0.11 19.86
CA PRO A 140 -9.50 -1.07 18.90
C PRO A 140 -10.59 -1.93 18.23
N SER A 141 -11.86 -1.84 18.64
CA SER A 141 -12.93 -2.76 18.20
C SER A 141 -13.20 -2.76 16.69
N LYS A 142 -12.75 -1.72 15.99
CA LYS A 142 -12.91 -1.53 14.54
C LYS A 142 -11.70 -2.00 13.72
N PHE A 143 -10.67 -2.54 14.37
CA PHE A 143 -9.38 -2.85 13.76
C PHE A 143 -8.91 -4.27 14.10
N GLY A 144 -7.90 -4.73 13.37
CA GLY A 144 -7.13 -5.91 13.78
C GLY A 144 -6.29 -5.59 15.01
N VAL A 145 -6.39 -6.43 16.04
CA VAL A 145 -5.60 -6.28 17.28
C VAL A 145 -4.39 -7.19 17.20
N VAL A 146 -3.22 -6.63 17.50
CA VAL A 146 -1.95 -7.36 17.55
C VAL A 146 -1.52 -7.50 18.99
N LEU A 147 -1.32 -8.75 19.43
CA LEU A 147 -0.65 -9.06 20.69
C LEU A 147 0.83 -9.32 20.39
N TYR A 148 1.70 -8.70 21.16
CA TYR A 148 3.15 -8.84 21.03
C TYR A 148 3.81 -8.85 22.41
N ASN A 149 4.95 -9.51 22.51
CA ASN A 149 5.72 -9.61 23.77
C ASN A 149 6.63 -8.39 24.00
N GLU A 150 7.36 -8.36 25.11
CA GLU A 150 8.25 -7.23 25.47
C GLU A 150 9.33 -6.95 24.42
N GLU A 151 9.69 -7.95 23.62
CA GLU A 151 10.68 -7.84 22.55
C GLU A 151 10.08 -7.33 21.24
N MET A 152 8.80 -6.95 21.21
CA MET A 152 8.04 -6.53 20.04
C MET A 152 7.88 -7.64 18.98
N MET A 153 7.83 -8.90 19.42
CA MET A 153 7.55 -10.06 18.56
C MET A 153 6.11 -10.53 18.71
N ILE A 154 5.53 -10.98 17.60
CA ILE A 154 4.20 -11.62 17.57
C ILE A 154 4.42 -13.12 17.65
N ASP A 155 4.07 -13.72 18.78
CA ASP A 155 4.16 -15.16 18.97
C ASP A 155 3.00 -15.86 18.23
N ARG A 156 3.27 -17.02 17.62
CA ARG A 156 2.25 -17.86 16.97
C ARG A 156 1.42 -18.64 17.98
#